data_AF-A0A944MKV3-F1
#
_entry.id   AF-A0A944MKV3-F1
#
_cell.length_a   1.000
_cell.length_b   1.000
_cell.length_c   1.000
_cell.angle_alpha   90.00
_cell.angle_beta   90.00
_cell.angle_gamma   90.00
#
_symmetry.space_group_name_H-M   'P 1'
#
loop_
_entity.id
_entity.type
_entity.pdbx_description
1 polymer ?
#
loop_
_entity_poly.entity_id
_entity_poly.type
_entity_poly.pdbx_seq_one_letter_code
_entity_poly.pdbx_strand_id
1 'polypeptide(L)'
;MKKYRRIKLGKFQPLLPIIISLVAMLIIFIVAFFATNLVMKIVVGHKNVVEVPNLENVQFDVARKQCRKMKLFVRLEQKVYSDSIPRGYIVSQKPKSGLKTKKNRTIEVAASLGPEMVRIPFLENLTVLQAKLKLQNAGLRLGKETYRYSEDVKKDRIIYSKPMADKLISKKGRVEIIVSMGNFSQEKSNENWIDLLND
;
A
#
# COMPACT_ATOMS: atom_id res chain seq x y z
N MET A 1 14.51 -27.35 -82.14
CA MET A 1 14.49 -26.30 -81.10
C MET A 1 14.37 -26.93 -79.70
N LYS A 2 15.23 -26.50 -78.78
CA LYS A 2 15.28 -26.64 -77.29
C LYS A 2 15.02 -28.01 -76.63
N LYS A 3 16.12 -28.62 -76.17
CA LYS A 3 16.22 -29.83 -75.33
C LYS A 3 16.02 -29.43 -73.86
N TYR A 4 14.89 -29.77 -73.25
CA TYR A 4 14.66 -29.52 -71.82
C TYR A 4 15.29 -30.63 -70.98
N ARG A 5 16.32 -30.27 -70.20
CA ARG A 5 17.01 -31.13 -69.24
C ARG A 5 16.06 -31.38 -68.06
N ARG A 6 15.64 -32.63 -67.86
CA ARG A 6 14.79 -33.03 -66.72
C ARG A 6 15.55 -32.83 -65.41
N ILE A 7 15.07 -31.93 -64.56
CA ILE A 7 15.53 -31.80 -63.17
C ILE A 7 14.90 -32.95 -62.39
N LYS A 8 15.72 -33.82 -61.78
CA LYS A 8 15.23 -34.84 -60.85
C LYS A 8 14.78 -34.12 -59.58
N LEU A 9 13.47 -34.00 -59.36
CA LEU A 9 12.94 -33.58 -58.06
C LEU A 9 13.33 -34.63 -57.01
N GLY A 10 14.05 -34.20 -55.98
CA GLY A 10 14.44 -35.03 -54.85
C GLY A 10 13.22 -35.61 -54.14
N LYS A 11 13.37 -36.83 -53.60
CA LYS A 11 12.33 -37.56 -52.86
C LYS A 11 11.87 -36.72 -51.65
N PHE A 12 10.75 -36.02 -51.79
CA PHE A 12 10.04 -35.42 -50.65
C PHE A 12 9.64 -36.56 -49.71
N GLN A 13 10.22 -36.62 -48.52
CA GLN A 13 9.76 -37.56 -47.50
C GLN A 13 8.29 -37.26 -47.18
N PRO A 14 7.42 -38.28 -47.00
CA PRO A 14 6.00 -38.02 -46.77
C PRO A 14 5.84 -37.30 -45.43
N LEU A 15 5.27 -36.08 -45.47
CA LEU A 15 4.95 -35.28 -44.28
C LEU A 15 3.78 -35.85 -43.46
N LEU A 16 3.06 -36.82 -44.04
CA LEU A 16 1.87 -37.46 -43.46
C LEU A 16 2.08 -38.06 -42.05
N PRO A 17 3.12 -38.89 -41.77
CA PRO A 17 3.38 -39.41 -40.42
C PRO A 17 3.69 -38.32 -39.38
N ILE A 18 4.32 -37.21 -39.78
CA ILE A 18 4.63 -36.08 -38.88
C ILE A 18 3.33 -35.39 -38.47
N ILE A 19 2.42 -35.16 -39.43
CA ILE A 19 1.11 -34.56 -39.16
C ILE A 19 0.30 -35.45 -38.22
N ILE A 20 0.30 -36.77 -38.43
CA ILE A 20 -0.40 -37.73 -37.55
C ILE A 20 0.17 -37.69 -36.12
N SER A 21 1.50 -37.64 -35.98
CA SER A 21 2.17 -37.53 -34.68
C SER A 21 1.82 -36.23 -33.94
N LEU A 22 1.78 -35.11 -34.66
CA LEU A 22 1.39 -33.81 -34.10
C LEU A 22 -0.07 -33.79 -33.64
N VAL A 23 -0.98 -34.37 -34.42
CA VAL A 23 -2.40 -34.49 -34.06
C VAL A 23 -2.58 -35.39 -32.83
N ALA A 24 -1.88 -36.53 -32.77
CA ALA A 24 -1.93 -37.42 -31.62
C ALA A 24 -1.42 -36.75 -30.33
N MET A 25 -0.32 -35.99 -30.42
CA MET A 25 0.22 -35.22 -29.28
C MET A 25 -0.74 -34.13 -28.80
N LEU A 26 -1.42 -33.45 -29.73
CA LEU A 26 -2.44 -32.46 -29.41
C LEU A 26 -3.64 -33.09 -28.69
N ILE A 27 -4.11 -34.27 -29.14
CA ILE A 27 -5.21 -35.00 -28.49
C ILE A 27 -4.81 -35.42 -27.07
N ILE A 28 -3.60 -35.96 -26.87
CA ILE A 28 -3.10 -36.33 -25.54
C ILE A 28 -3.03 -35.11 -24.63
N PHE A 29 -2.58 -33.96 -25.15
CA PHE A 29 -2.54 -32.72 -24.40
C PHE A 29 -3.93 -32.24 -23.99
N ILE A 30 -4.92 -32.31 -24.89
CA ILE A 30 -6.31 -31.96 -24.63
C ILE A 30 -6.90 -32.89 -23.55
N VAL A 31 -6.68 -34.21 -23.67
CA VAL A 31 -7.16 -35.20 -22.70
C VAL A 31 -6.51 -34.96 -21.34
N ALA A 32 -5.20 -34.72 -21.28
CA ALA A 32 -4.50 -34.39 -20.05
C ALA A 32 -5.01 -33.09 -19.41
N PHE A 33 -5.26 -32.05 -20.22
CA PHE A 33 -5.84 -30.78 -19.76
C PHE A 33 -7.26 -30.93 -19.23
N PHE A 34 -8.10 -31.74 -19.88
CA PHE A 34 -9.44 -32.06 -19.38
C PHE A 34 -9.39 -32.95 -18.12
N ALA A 35 -8.47 -33.92 -18.07
CA ALA A 35 -8.29 -34.80 -16.93
C ALA A 35 -7.81 -34.05 -15.69
N THR A 36 -6.86 -33.11 -15.80
CA THR A 36 -6.42 -32.28 -14.66
C THR A 36 -7.56 -31.41 -14.12
N ASN A 37 -8.40 -30.85 -15.00
CA ASN A 37 -9.62 -30.13 -14.63
C ASN A 37 -10.68 -31.05 -13.97
N LEU A 38 -10.78 -32.31 -14.39
CA LEU A 38 -11.72 -33.27 -13.83
C LEU A 38 -11.26 -33.81 -12.47
N VAL A 39 -9.96 -34.04 -12.28
CA VAL A 39 -9.36 -34.48 -11.01
C VAL A 39 -9.60 -33.45 -9.91
N MET A 40 -9.51 -32.14 -10.21
CA MET A 40 -9.84 -31.08 -9.25
C MET A 40 -11.30 -31.15 -8.79
N LYS A 41 -12.24 -31.50 -9.68
CA LYS A 41 -13.66 -31.69 -9.32
C LYS A 41 -13.90 -32.93 -8.44
N ILE A 42 -13.10 -33.98 -8.59
CA ILE A 42 -13.22 -35.25 -7.83
C ILE A 42 -12.51 -35.17 -6.47
N VAL A 43 -11.30 -34.61 -6.41
CA VAL A 43 -10.49 -34.47 -5.16
C VAL A 43 -11.12 -33.48 -4.17
N VAL A 44 -11.91 -32.54 -4.66
CA VAL A 44 -12.76 -31.66 -3.85
C VAL A 44 -14.10 -32.38 -3.57
N GLY A 45 -14.04 -33.45 -2.77
CA GLY A 45 -15.21 -34.23 -2.37
C GLY A 45 -16.32 -33.37 -1.74
N HIS A 46 -17.54 -33.52 -2.24
CA HIS A 46 -18.68 -32.62 -2.05
C HIS A 46 -19.32 -32.59 -0.65
N LYS A 47 -18.84 -33.37 0.34
CA LYS A 47 -19.48 -33.49 1.67
C LYS A 47 -18.79 -32.74 2.82
N ASN A 48 -17.62 -32.15 2.60
CA ASN A 48 -16.81 -31.50 3.67
C ASN A 48 -16.33 -30.10 3.33
N VAL A 49 -17.11 -29.35 2.55
CA VAL A 49 -16.81 -27.97 2.20
C VAL A 49 -17.64 -26.98 3.02
N VAL A 50 -17.07 -25.81 3.27
CA VAL A 50 -17.69 -24.66 3.93
C VAL A 50 -17.30 -23.42 3.14
N GLU A 51 -18.19 -22.45 3.08
CA GLU A 51 -17.92 -21.16 2.44
C GLU A 51 -17.00 -20.31 3.33
N VAL A 52 -16.00 -19.70 2.71
CA VAL A 52 -15.06 -18.82 3.39
C VAL A 52 -15.82 -17.54 3.77
N PRO A 53 -15.94 -17.21 5.07
CA PRO A 53 -16.60 -15.97 5.49
C PRO A 53 -15.78 -14.74 5.07
N ASN A 54 -16.45 -13.58 5.01
CA ASN A 54 -15.77 -12.30 4.93
C ASN A 54 -15.28 -11.90 6.33
N LEU A 55 -13.98 -11.74 6.46
CA LEU A 55 -13.28 -11.35 7.68
C LEU A 55 -12.65 -9.96 7.55
N GLU A 56 -12.68 -9.34 6.37
CA GLU A 56 -12.17 -7.98 6.19
C GLU A 56 -12.95 -7.00 7.06
N ASN A 57 -12.22 -6.07 7.69
CA ASN A 57 -12.76 -5.12 8.66
C ASN A 57 -13.47 -5.76 9.88
N VAL A 58 -13.16 -7.03 10.18
CA VAL A 58 -13.55 -7.71 11.42
C VAL A 58 -12.36 -7.74 12.37
N GLN A 59 -12.61 -7.56 13.66
CA GLN A 59 -11.58 -7.68 14.70
C GLN A 59 -11.04 -9.13 14.74
N PHE A 60 -9.71 -9.29 14.81
CA PHE A 60 -9.05 -10.59 14.70
C PHE A 60 -9.61 -11.66 15.64
N ASP A 61 -9.87 -11.32 16.90
CA ASP A 61 -10.41 -12.26 17.88
C ASP A 61 -11.86 -12.68 17.59
N VAL A 62 -12.66 -11.76 17.04
CA VAL A 62 -14.04 -12.02 16.62
C VAL A 62 -14.04 -12.94 15.41
N ALA A 63 -13.20 -12.64 14.41
CA ALA A 63 -13.00 -13.48 13.23
C ALA A 63 -12.57 -14.90 13.60
N ARG A 64 -11.63 -15.04 14.54
CA ARG A 64 -11.16 -16.34 15.04
C ARG A 64 -12.30 -17.16 15.67
N LYS A 65 -13.16 -16.53 16.48
CA LYS A 65 -14.34 -17.18 17.07
C LYS A 65 -15.37 -17.57 16.01
N GLN A 66 -15.64 -16.69 15.05
CA GLN A 66 -16.57 -16.93 13.94
C GLN A 66 -16.12 -18.12 13.07
N CYS A 67 -14.86 -18.14 12.64
CA CYS A 67 -14.32 -19.23 11.85
C CYS A 67 -14.36 -20.56 12.60
N ARG A 68 -14.05 -20.59 13.91
CA ARG A 68 -14.11 -21.83 14.71
C ARG A 68 -15.50 -22.47 14.69
N LYS A 69 -16.57 -21.68 14.74
CA LYS A 69 -17.96 -22.18 14.62
C LYS A 69 -18.21 -22.88 13.28
N MET A 70 -17.56 -22.40 12.22
CA MET A 70 -17.63 -22.94 10.86
C MET A 70 -16.62 -24.07 10.62
N LYS A 71 -15.93 -24.55 11.66
CA LYS A 71 -14.80 -25.49 11.56
C LYS A 71 -13.70 -24.97 10.62
N LEU A 72 -13.43 -23.67 10.67
CA LEU A 72 -12.30 -23.02 10.02
C LEU A 72 -11.39 -22.41 11.09
N PHE A 73 -10.12 -22.22 10.75
CA PHE A 73 -9.14 -21.56 11.62
C PHE A 73 -8.66 -20.26 10.99
N VAL A 74 -8.20 -19.33 11.81
CA VAL A 74 -7.59 -18.08 11.36
C VAL A 74 -6.16 -18.06 11.85
N ARG A 75 -5.23 -17.72 10.96
CA ARG A 75 -3.82 -17.49 11.27
C ARG A 75 -3.44 -16.08 10.87
N LEU A 76 -2.81 -15.37 11.80
CA LEU A 76 -2.21 -14.09 11.51
C LEU A 76 -0.89 -14.32 10.76
N GLU A 77 -0.85 -13.95 9.49
CA GLU A 77 0.32 -14.11 8.64
C GLU A 77 1.21 -12.86 8.70
N GLN A 78 0.58 -11.69 8.70
CA GLN A 78 1.28 -10.42 8.67
C GLN A 78 0.55 -9.33 9.45
N LYS A 79 1.31 -8.33 9.91
CA LYS A 79 0.78 -7.08 10.46
C LYS A 79 1.20 -5.94 9.54
N VAL A 80 0.24 -5.11 9.14
CA VAL A 80 0.46 -4.04 8.16
C VAL A 80 -0.10 -2.72 8.68
N TYR A 81 0.51 -1.59 8.33
CA TYR A 81 -0.08 -0.28 8.60
C TYR A 81 -1.26 -0.03 7.67
N SER A 82 -2.31 0.60 8.20
CA SER A 82 -3.49 1.00 7.43
C SER A 82 -4.04 2.31 7.97
N ASP A 83 -4.21 3.29 7.09
CA ASP A 83 -4.76 4.59 7.45
C ASP A 83 -6.28 4.54 7.68
N SER A 84 -6.96 3.55 7.11
CA SER A 84 -8.43 3.41 7.14
C SER A 84 -8.94 2.32 8.08
N ILE A 85 -8.13 1.32 8.41
CA ILE A 85 -8.55 0.16 9.20
C ILE A 85 -7.97 0.26 10.63
N PRO A 86 -8.79 0.24 11.69
CA PRO A 86 -8.30 0.33 13.06
C PRO A 86 -7.34 -0.79 13.44
N ARG A 87 -6.46 -0.52 14.40
CA ARG A 87 -5.53 -1.52 14.93
C ARG A 87 -6.27 -2.78 15.40
N GLY A 88 -5.77 -3.95 15.03
CA GLY A 88 -6.32 -5.25 15.43
C GLY A 88 -7.45 -5.78 14.56
N TYR A 89 -7.87 -5.02 13.54
CA TYR A 89 -8.83 -5.45 12.53
C TYR A 89 -8.12 -6.07 11.34
N ILE A 90 -8.80 -7.00 10.66
CA ILE A 90 -8.25 -7.68 9.50
C ILE A 90 -8.32 -6.76 8.27
N VAL A 91 -7.18 -6.60 7.60
CA VAL A 91 -6.99 -5.79 6.39
C VAL A 91 -7.25 -6.61 5.14
N SER A 92 -6.80 -7.87 5.14
CA SER A 92 -6.99 -8.77 4.01
C SER A 92 -6.98 -10.21 4.48
N GLN A 93 -7.57 -11.08 3.66
CA GLN A 93 -7.62 -12.51 3.90
C GLN A 93 -7.25 -13.32 2.66
N LYS A 94 -6.80 -14.54 2.89
CA LYS A 94 -6.62 -15.57 1.88
C LYS A 94 -7.03 -16.93 2.45
N PRO A 95 -7.88 -17.70 1.74
CA PRO A 95 -8.57 -17.39 0.49
C PRO A 95 -9.60 -16.25 0.59
N LYS A 96 -10.02 -15.72 -0.57
CA LYS A 96 -11.09 -14.69 -0.65
C LYS A 96 -12.42 -15.23 -0.14
N SER A 97 -13.26 -14.33 0.39
CA SER A 97 -14.61 -14.64 0.83
C SER A 97 -15.48 -15.23 -0.28
N GLY A 98 -16.46 -16.05 0.07
CA GLY A 98 -17.37 -16.70 -0.87
C GLY A 98 -16.81 -17.94 -1.57
N LEU A 99 -15.50 -18.18 -1.48
CA LEU A 99 -14.90 -19.42 -1.98
C LEU A 99 -15.30 -20.61 -1.12
N LYS A 100 -15.48 -21.77 -1.74
CA LYS A 100 -15.70 -23.04 -1.01
C LYS A 100 -14.36 -23.66 -0.65
N THR A 101 -14.15 -23.95 0.63
CA THR A 101 -12.93 -24.60 1.14
C THR A 101 -13.27 -25.80 2.02
N LYS A 102 -12.31 -26.69 2.24
CA LYS A 102 -12.51 -27.86 3.12
C LYS A 102 -12.61 -27.38 4.58
N LYS A 103 -13.40 -28.09 5.40
CA LYS A 103 -13.37 -27.96 6.86
C LYS A 103 -11.95 -28.16 7.40
N ASN A 104 -11.67 -27.57 8.54
CA ASN A 104 -10.39 -27.50 9.24
C ASN A 104 -9.28 -26.77 8.48
N ARG A 105 -9.62 -26.04 7.40
CA ARG A 105 -8.66 -25.17 6.72
C ARG A 105 -8.41 -23.91 7.52
N THR A 106 -7.20 -23.38 7.33
CA THR A 106 -6.76 -22.12 7.90
C THR A 106 -6.94 -21.02 6.87
N ILE A 107 -7.53 -19.91 7.28
CA ILE A 107 -7.59 -18.66 6.56
C ILE A 107 -6.44 -17.80 7.08
N GLU A 108 -5.54 -17.44 6.18
CA GLU A 108 -4.44 -16.53 6.45
C GLU A 108 -4.96 -15.10 6.39
N VAL A 109 -4.62 -14.28 7.38
CA VAL A 109 -5.09 -12.90 7.46
C VAL A 109 -3.95 -11.94 7.74
N ALA A 110 -4.08 -10.72 7.22
CA ALA A 110 -3.28 -9.57 7.58
C ALA A 110 -4.05 -8.73 8.60
N ALA A 111 -3.44 -8.33 9.72
CA ALA A 111 -4.07 -7.42 10.67
C ALA A 111 -3.46 -6.01 10.61
N SER A 112 -4.30 -5.01 10.86
CA SER A 112 -3.90 -3.62 10.88
C SER A 112 -3.13 -3.28 12.15
N LEU A 113 -2.07 -2.50 12.02
CA LEU A 113 -1.36 -1.82 13.10
C LEU A 113 -1.96 -0.44 13.43
N GLY A 114 -2.97 -0.02 12.67
CA GLY A 114 -3.43 1.37 12.57
C GLY A 114 -2.58 2.20 11.60
N PRO A 115 -2.75 3.52 11.57
CA PRO A 115 -1.90 4.40 10.77
C PRO A 115 -0.45 4.31 11.24
N GLU A 116 0.48 4.47 10.31
CA GLU A 116 1.91 4.57 10.64
C GLU A 116 2.14 5.93 11.33
N MET A 117 2.61 5.93 12.57
CA MET A 117 2.83 7.14 13.35
C MET A 117 4.31 7.54 13.30
N VAL A 118 4.59 8.81 13.07
CA VAL A 118 5.94 9.38 13.10
C VAL A 118 6.00 10.53 14.12
N ARG A 119 7.19 10.75 14.67
CA ARG A 119 7.43 11.81 15.64
C ARG A 119 7.66 13.14 14.94
N ILE A 120 7.04 14.20 15.43
CA ILE A 120 7.23 15.55 14.92
C ILE A 120 8.64 16.03 15.36
N PRO A 121 9.51 16.43 14.41
CA PRO A 121 10.82 16.97 14.75
C PRO A 121 10.70 18.36 15.40
N PHE A 122 11.70 18.75 16.19
CA PHE A 122 11.84 20.12 16.69
C PHE A 122 12.03 21.11 15.53
N LEU A 123 11.17 22.12 15.45
CA LEU A 123 11.14 23.13 14.39
C LEU A 123 11.39 24.54 14.91
N GLU A 124 11.39 24.72 16.22
CA GLU A 124 11.60 25.99 16.89
C GLU A 124 12.92 26.62 16.46
N ASN A 125 12.89 27.93 16.24
CA ASN A 125 14.02 28.73 15.80
C ASN A 125 14.59 28.29 14.43
N LEU A 126 13.93 27.44 13.63
CA LEU A 126 14.36 27.16 12.26
C LEU A 126 13.72 28.17 11.28
N THR A 127 14.32 28.31 10.10
CA THR A 127 13.64 28.99 8.98
C THR A 127 12.54 28.08 8.41
N VAL A 128 11.57 28.67 7.71
CA VAL A 128 10.51 27.91 7.02
C VAL A 128 11.09 26.86 6.07
N LEU A 129 12.14 27.20 5.33
CA LEU A 129 12.82 26.28 4.41
C LEU A 129 13.45 25.09 5.15
N GLN A 130 14.19 25.36 6.23
CA GLN A 130 14.81 24.31 7.05
C GLN A 130 13.75 23.38 7.65
N ALA A 131 12.66 23.96 8.18
CA ALA A 131 11.56 23.18 8.74
C ALA A 131 10.86 22.31 7.69
N LYS A 132 10.62 22.84 6.48
CA LYS A 132 10.06 22.09 5.36
C LYS A 132 10.90 20.86 5.03
N LEU A 133 12.22 21.01 4.90
CA LEU A 133 13.12 19.89 4.64
C LEU A 133 13.13 18.87 5.79
N LYS A 134 13.15 19.36 7.03
CA LYS A 134 13.14 18.50 8.23
C LYS A 134 11.85 17.68 8.33
N LEU A 135 10.71 18.30 8.04
CA LEU A 135 9.41 17.61 7.96
C LEU A 135 9.40 16.57 6.83
N GLN A 136 9.87 16.92 5.63
CA GLN A 136 9.93 15.99 4.50
C GLN A 136 10.80 14.76 4.81
N ASN A 137 11.96 14.94 5.44
CA ASN A 137 12.83 13.86 5.88
C ASN A 137 12.17 12.95 6.92
N ALA A 138 11.29 13.51 7.75
CA ALA A 138 10.47 12.75 8.71
C ALA A 138 9.22 12.10 8.07
N GLY A 139 9.01 12.24 6.76
CA GLY A 139 7.82 11.74 6.07
C GLY A 139 6.55 12.56 6.37
N LEU A 140 6.70 13.81 6.82
CA LEU A 140 5.65 14.76 7.13
C LEU A 140 5.54 15.85 6.06
N ARG A 141 4.44 16.62 6.14
CA ARG A 141 4.17 17.74 5.22
C ARG A 141 4.06 19.04 6.00
N LEU A 142 4.58 20.12 5.43
CA LEU A 142 4.32 21.46 5.94
C LEU A 142 2.83 21.79 5.73
N GLY A 143 2.19 22.27 6.79
CA GLY A 143 0.80 22.71 6.82
C GLY A 143 0.68 24.21 6.60
N LYS A 144 -0.26 24.83 7.31
CA LYS A 144 -0.48 26.28 7.29
C LYS A 144 0.69 27.00 7.97
N GLU A 145 1.11 28.11 7.36
CA GLU A 145 2.03 29.07 7.95
C GLU A 145 1.21 30.23 8.52
N THR A 146 1.47 30.60 9.77
CA THR A 146 0.82 31.76 10.42
C THR A 146 1.89 32.66 11.00
N TYR A 147 1.71 33.97 10.93
CA TYR A 147 2.71 34.94 11.38
C TYR A 147 2.24 35.62 12.67
N ARG A 148 3.16 35.83 13.61
CA ARG A 148 2.92 36.53 14.87
C ARG A 148 4.15 37.32 15.31
N TYR A 149 3.94 38.45 15.96
CA TYR A 149 5.01 39.14 16.67
C TYR A 149 5.53 38.29 17.83
N SER A 150 6.84 38.36 18.07
CA SER A 150 7.53 37.68 19.16
C SER A 150 8.73 38.51 19.61
N GLU A 151 8.82 38.74 20.91
CA GLU A 151 9.96 39.44 21.51
C GLU A 151 11.19 38.52 21.62
N ASP A 152 10.96 37.21 21.80
CA ASP A 152 12.02 36.22 22.06
C ASP A 152 12.59 35.59 20.78
N VAL A 153 11.85 35.61 19.68
CA VAL A 153 12.18 34.88 18.45
C VAL A 153 12.45 35.86 17.31
N LYS A 154 13.63 35.76 16.70
CA LYS A 154 14.02 36.60 15.54
C LYS A 154 13.03 36.46 14.39
N LYS A 155 12.84 37.54 13.63
CA LYS A 155 12.04 37.59 12.40
C LYS A 155 12.39 36.42 11.45
N ASP A 156 11.38 35.88 10.79
CA ASP A 156 11.45 34.77 9.82
C ASP A 156 11.89 33.41 10.40
N ARG A 157 11.88 33.28 11.74
CA ARG A 157 12.13 32.02 12.44
C ARG A 157 10.85 31.50 13.08
N ILE A 158 10.72 30.19 13.16
CA ILE A 158 9.55 29.53 13.74
C ILE A 158 9.55 29.72 15.26
N ILE A 159 8.43 30.20 15.79
CA ILE A 159 8.18 30.28 17.23
C ILE A 159 7.87 28.88 17.77
N TYR A 160 6.87 28.20 17.18
CA TYR A 160 6.50 26.83 17.52
C TYR A 160 5.68 26.20 16.38
N SER A 161 5.47 24.89 16.49
CA SER A 161 4.65 24.10 15.57
C SER A 161 3.37 23.58 16.20
N LYS A 162 2.37 23.27 15.36
CA LYS A 162 1.13 22.60 15.77
C LYS A 162 0.87 21.38 14.88
N PRO A 163 0.78 20.16 15.45
CA PRO A 163 1.08 19.82 16.85
C PRO A 163 2.55 20.08 17.22
N MET A 164 2.84 20.21 18.52
CA MET A 164 4.19 20.50 19.03
C MET A 164 5.17 19.35 18.72
N ALA A 165 6.47 19.67 18.78
CA ALA A 165 7.55 18.69 18.69
C ALA A 165 7.36 17.50 19.65
N ASP A 166 7.99 16.37 19.30
CA ASP A 166 7.91 15.07 20.00
C ASP A 166 6.53 14.39 20.06
N LYS A 167 5.44 15.07 19.70
CA LYS A 167 4.14 14.43 19.52
C LYS A 167 4.16 13.49 18.31
N LEU A 168 3.29 12.48 18.37
CA LEU A 168 3.09 11.52 17.28
C LEU A 168 1.97 12.02 16.37
N ILE A 169 2.21 11.95 15.06
CA ILE A 169 1.21 12.22 14.02
C ILE A 169 1.31 11.14 12.95
N SER A 170 0.21 10.83 12.27
CA SER A 170 0.25 9.89 11.16
C SER A 170 1.23 10.36 10.08
N LYS A 171 1.95 9.42 9.48
CA LYS A 171 2.84 9.66 8.34
C LYS A 171 2.08 10.41 7.24
N LYS A 172 2.76 11.31 6.54
CA LYS A 172 2.18 12.29 5.60
C LYS A 172 1.26 13.33 6.25
N GLY A 173 1.13 13.33 7.58
CA GLY A 173 0.42 14.33 8.35
C GLY A 173 0.98 15.74 8.13
N ARG A 174 0.13 16.74 8.34
CA ARG A 174 0.48 18.16 8.18
C ARG A 174 0.85 18.76 9.53
N VAL A 175 1.95 19.51 9.56
CA VAL A 175 2.40 20.27 10.73
C VAL A 175 2.35 21.75 10.38
N GLU A 176 1.53 22.50 11.09
CA GLU A 176 1.43 23.95 10.97
C GLU A 176 2.58 24.61 11.72
N ILE A 177 3.03 25.76 11.22
CA ILE A 177 4.11 26.52 11.84
C ILE A 177 3.66 27.95 12.11
N ILE A 178 4.11 28.49 13.24
CA ILE A 178 3.93 29.89 13.60
C ILE A 178 5.29 30.57 13.44
N VAL A 179 5.39 31.55 12.56
CA VAL A 179 6.62 32.26 12.19
C VAL A 179 6.64 33.63 12.86
N SER A 180 7.80 34.01 13.39
CA SER A 180 7.98 35.31 14.03
C SER A 180 8.05 36.43 13.00
N MET A 181 7.28 37.50 13.24
CA MET A 181 7.40 38.77 12.54
C MET A 181 8.50 39.68 13.12
N GLY A 182 9.15 39.26 14.20
CA GLY A 182 10.08 40.07 14.99
C GLY A 182 9.37 40.79 16.14
N ASN A 183 10.05 41.76 16.73
CA ASN A 183 9.53 42.56 17.84
C ASN A 183 8.70 43.74 17.31
N PHE A 184 7.44 43.82 17.73
CA PHE A 184 6.49 44.87 17.34
C PHE A 184 7.00 46.29 17.69
N SER A 185 7.63 46.47 18.84
CA SER A 185 8.10 47.79 19.30
C SER A 185 9.29 48.32 18.50
N GLN A 186 10.12 47.44 17.94
CA GLN A 186 11.25 47.87 17.11
C GLN A 186 10.80 48.28 15.69
N GLU A 187 9.75 47.65 15.15
CA GLU A 187 9.20 47.99 13.84
C GLU A 187 8.59 49.41 13.86
N LYS A 188 7.77 49.73 14.86
CA LYS A 188 7.18 51.07 15.03
C LYS A 188 8.22 52.17 15.28
N SER A 189 9.30 51.87 16.01
CA SER A 189 10.41 52.80 16.19
C SER A 189 11.06 53.11 14.85
N ASN A 190 11.39 52.08 14.06
CA ASN A 190 12.09 52.27 12.78
C ASN A 190 11.27 53.05 11.75
N GLU A 191 9.94 52.89 11.73
CA GLU A 191 9.06 53.67 10.86
C GLU A 191 9.05 55.16 11.22
N ASN A 192 9.00 55.50 12.52
CA ASN A 192 9.04 56.89 12.98
C ASN A 192 10.34 57.64 12.61
N TRP A 193 11.48 56.96 12.48
CA TRP A 193 12.74 57.61 12.08
C TRP A 193 12.82 57.93 10.60
N ILE A 194 12.14 57.15 9.74
CA ILE A 194 12.13 57.36 8.28
C ILE A 194 11.31 58.61 7.93
N ASP A 195 10.22 58.86 8.64
CA ASP A 195 9.40 60.06 8.45
C ASP A 195 10.15 61.33 8.86
N LEU A 196 11.01 61.28 9.88
CA LEU A 196 11.82 62.41 10.34
C LEU A 196 13.01 62.79 9.44
N LEU A 197 13.37 61.94 8.48
CA LEU A 197 14.48 62.18 7.54
C LEU A 197 14.02 62.67 6.16
N ASN A 198 12.70 62.70 5.92
CA ASN A 198 12.08 63.12 4.66
C ASN A 198 11.40 64.50 4.73
N ASP A 199 11.44 65.17 5.88
CA ASP A 199 11.05 66.59 6.09
C ASP A 199 12.30 67.49 6.18
#